data_AF-A0A926IGU6-F1
#
_entry.id   AF-A0A926IGU6-F1
#
_cell.length_a   1.000
_cell.length_b   1.000
_cell.length_c   1.000
_cell.angle_alpha   90.00
_cell.angle_beta   90.00
_cell.angle_gamma   90.00
#
_symmetry.space_group_name_H-M   'P 1'
#
loop_
_entity.id
_entity.type
_entity.pdbx_description
1 polymer ?
#
loop_
_entity_poly.entity_id
_entity_poly.type
_entity_poly.pdbx_seq_one_letter_code
_entity_poly.pdbx_strand_id
1 'polypeptide(L)'
;MRNAVLLSLISIILVSLITIGATYVIPEQVPGEFSSSEVSIEPPESEDTSHYPYLLREYEGKLAVFTDDLVEPDMVFDVYVKTLPEFDREQLKTGVRVETYDKLVNLIEDYIS
;
A
#
# COMPACT_ATOMS: atom_id res chain seq x y z
N MET A 1 -1.92 -23.33 -34.45
CA MET A 1 -1.98 -21.85 -34.52
C MET A 1 -3.13 -21.32 -33.66
N ARG A 2 -3.17 -21.61 -32.35
CA ARG A 2 -4.27 -21.13 -31.48
C ARG A 2 -3.88 -20.96 -30.01
N ASN A 3 -2.58 -20.77 -29.76
CA ASN A 3 -1.98 -20.78 -28.43
C ASN A 3 -0.89 -19.69 -28.30
N ALA A 4 -0.47 -19.10 -29.42
CA ALA A 4 0.59 -18.08 -29.47
C ALA A 4 0.07 -16.66 -29.18
N VAL A 5 -1.25 -16.44 -29.22
CA VAL A 5 -1.85 -15.11 -28.99
C VAL A 5 -2.01 -14.81 -27.49
N LEU A 6 -2.18 -15.83 -26.65
CA LEU A 6 -2.41 -15.66 -25.21
C LEU A 6 -1.16 -15.19 -24.45
N LEU A 7 0.05 -15.51 -24.93
CA LEU A 7 1.30 -15.09 -24.29
C LEU A 7 1.69 -13.64 -24.64
N SER A 8 1.19 -13.08 -25.74
CA SER A 8 1.53 -11.70 -26.15
C SER A 8 0.76 -10.63 -25.37
N LEU A 9 -0.39 -10.96 -24.79
CA LEU A 9 -1.21 -9.99 -24.02
C LEU A 9 -0.62 -9.67 -22.65
N ILE A 10 0.15 -10.60 -22.06
CA ILE A 10 0.73 -10.45 -20.73
C ILE A 10 1.94 -9.50 -20.75
N SER A 11 2.70 -9.44 -21.85
CA SER A 11 3.85 -8.54 -21.96
C SER A 11 3.48 -7.06 -22.19
N ILE A 12 2.27 -6.75 -22.66
CA ILE A 12 1.86 -5.37 -22.96
C ILE A 12 1.43 -4.61 -21.70
N ILE A 13 1.04 -5.31 -20.62
CA ILE A 13 0.58 -4.69 -19.38
C ILE A 13 1.76 -4.16 -18.52
N LEU A 14 2.96 -4.71 -18.67
CA LEU A 14 4.15 -4.28 -17.92
C LEU A 14 4.81 -3.00 -18.47
N VAL A 15 4.53 -2.60 -19.71
CA VAL A 15 5.18 -1.44 -20.36
C VAL A 15 4.34 -0.15 -20.25
N SER A 16 3.13 -0.20 -19.70
CA SER A 16 2.21 0.95 -19.63
C SER A 16 2.27 1.75 -18.33
N LEU A 17 3.38 1.70 -17.59
CA LEU A 17 3.66 2.56 -16.42
C LEU A 17 4.75 3.61 -16.71
N ILE A 18 4.85 4.09 -17.95
CA ILE A 18 5.78 5.19 -18.30
C ILE A 18 5.07 6.27 -19.11
N THR A 19 3.90 6.76 -18.68
CA THR A 19 3.31 7.97 -19.27
C THR A 19 2.34 8.66 -18.33
N ILE A 20 2.83 9.31 -17.26
CA ILE A 20 2.37 10.65 -16.85
C ILE A 20 3.60 11.35 -16.27
N GLY A 21 4.35 12.00 -17.14
CA GLY A 21 5.54 12.77 -16.79
C GLY A 21 5.85 13.77 -17.89
N ALA A 22 4.85 14.54 -18.33
CA ALA A 22 5.05 15.52 -19.40
C ALA A 22 3.99 16.64 -19.41
N THR A 23 3.73 17.28 -18.27
CA THR A 23 3.45 18.73 -18.19
C THR A 23 4.07 19.14 -16.84
N TYR A 24 5.11 19.95 -16.74
CA TYR A 24 5.14 21.37 -17.07
C TYR A 24 6.60 21.82 -17.26
N VAL A 25 6.86 22.38 -18.44
CA VAL A 25 7.64 23.60 -18.71
C VAL A 25 8.79 23.94 -17.73
N ILE A 26 10.02 23.72 -18.19
CA ILE A 26 11.26 24.35 -17.67
C ILE A 26 11.21 25.86 -17.95
N PRO A 27 11.64 26.69 -16.98
CA PRO A 27 12.54 27.77 -17.33
C PRO A 27 13.82 27.76 -16.48
N GLU A 28 14.91 28.10 -17.18
CA GLU A 28 16.23 28.51 -16.75
C GLU A 28 16.94 27.91 -15.53
N GLN A 29 18.10 27.37 -15.88
CA GLN A 29 19.25 27.02 -15.08
C GLN A 29 19.74 28.20 -14.23
N VAL A 30 19.68 28.04 -12.90
CA VAL A 30 20.56 28.77 -11.98
C VAL A 30 21.64 27.77 -11.56
N PRO A 31 22.94 28.06 -11.75
CA PRO A 31 24.02 27.13 -11.42
C PRO A 31 24.18 27.05 -9.90
N GLY A 32 23.34 26.24 -9.26
CA GLY A 32 23.43 25.89 -7.85
C GLY A 32 24.24 24.62 -7.70
N GLU A 33 25.55 24.81 -7.53
CA GLU A 33 26.44 24.07 -6.65
C GLU A 33 26.16 22.56 -6.48
N PHE A 34 27.12 21.75 -6.96
CA PHE A 34 27.30 20.36 -6.57
C PHE A 34 27.53 20.27 -5.05
N SER A 35 26.47 20.36 -4.26
CA SER A 35 26.50 19.88 -2.89
C SER A 35 26.09 18.42 -2.97
N SER A 36 27.09 17.55 -3.03
CA SER A 36 26.98 16.13 -2.72
C SER A 36 26.50 16.00 -1.28
N SER A 37 25.21 16.25 -1.06
CA SER A 37 24.51 15.72 0.09
C SER A 37 24.28 14.27 -0.25
N GLU A 38 25.26 13.45 0.13
CA GLU A 38 25.08 12.04 0.40
C GLU A 38 23.89 11.96 1.37
N VAL A 39 22.68 11.86 0.81
CA VAL A 39 21.51 11.42 1.54
C VAL A 39 21.86 9.99 1.88
N SER A 40 22.43 9.84 3.07
CA SER A 40 22.51 8.58 3.78
C SER A 40 21.08 8.05 3.77
N ILE A 41 20.80 7.14 2.83
CA ILE A 41 19.61 6.31 2.88
C ILE A 41 19.90 5.39 4.06
N GLU A 42 19.63 5.88 5.26
CA GLU A 42 19.48 5.01 6.42
C GLU A 42 18.43 3.98 5.99
N PRO A 43 18.76 2.68 6.01
CA PRO A 43 17.79 1.63 5.80
C PRO A 43 16.58 1.95 6.68
N PRO A 44 15.32 1.81 6.19
CA PRO A 44 14.18 2.05 7.04
C PRO A 44 14.39 1.23 8.31
N GLU A 45 14.48 1.92 9.44
CA GLU A 45 14.59 1.30 10.76
C GLU A 45 13.50 0.25 10.79
N SER A 46 13.90 -1.02 10.76
CA SER A 46 12.98 -2.15 10.75
C SER A 46 12.31 -2.14 12.10
N GLU A 47 11.21 -1.39 12.18
CA GLU A 47 10.34 -1.34 13.35
C GLU A 47 10.08 -2.78 13.75
N ASP A 48 10.50 -3.16 14.96
CA ASP A 48 10.34 -4.49 15.50
C ASP A 48 8.85 -4.77 15.71
N THR A 49 8.19 -5.14 14.62
CA THR A 49 6.77 -5.47 14.54
C THR A 49 6.52 -6.93 14.89
N SER A 50 7.54 -7.64 15.40
CA SER A 50 7.44 -9.06 15.80
C SER A 50 6.31 -9.33 16.79
N HIS A 51 5.94 -8.34 17.60
CA HIS A 51 4.84 -8.40 18.56
C HIS A 51 3.46 -8.10 17.96
N TYR A 52 3.38 -7.58 16.74
CA TYR A 52 2.15 -7.17 16.07
C TYR A 52 2.09 -7.70 14.63
N PRO A 53 1.89 -9.03 14.46
CA PRO A 53 1.96 -9.70 13.16
C PRO A 53 0.77 -9.39 12.24
N TYR A 54 -0.24 -8.66 12.71
CA TYR A 54 -1.42 -8.31 11.90
C TYR A 54 -1.58 -6.80 11.79
N LEU A 55 -1.92 -6.33 10.61
CA LEU A 55 -2.23 -4.94 10.32
C LEU A 55 -3.56 -4.86 9.57
N LEU A 56 -4.55 -4.16 10.13
CA LEU A 56 -5.77 -3.80 9.40
C LEU A 56 -5.63 -2.41 8.80
N ARG A 57 -5.98 -2.26 7.53
CA ARG A 57 -6.04 -0.96 6.87
C ARG A 57 -6.97 -0.99 5.67
N GLU A 58 -7.23 0.18 5.10
CA GLU A 58 -7.94 0.29 3.82
C GLU A 58 -7.06 -0.19 2.65
N TYR A 59 -7.62 -1.07 1.82
CA TYR A 59 -7.06 -1.48 0.54
C TYR A 59 -8.15 -1.43 -0.53
N GLU A 60 -7.94 -0.65 -1.60
CA GLU A 60 -8.93 -0.45 -2.68
C GLU A 60 -10.34 -0.06 -2.19
N GLY A 61 -10.41 0.74 -1.12
CA GLY A 61 -11.68 1.16 -0.53
C GLY A 61 -12.33 0.12 0.39
N LYS A 62 -11.68 -1.03 0.61
CA LYS A 62 -12.19 -2.15 1.41
C LYS A 62 -11.31 -2.42 2.63
N LEU A 63 -11.90 -3.09 3.62
CA LEU A 63 -11.18 -3.54 4.80
C LEU A 63 -10.25 -4.71 4.43
N ALA A 64 -8.98 -4.62 4.80
CA ALA A 64 -7.99 -5.64 4.50
C ALA A 64 -7.03 -5.90 5.65
N VAL A 65 -6.48 -7.11 5.70
CA VAL A 65 -5.51 -7.59 6.68
C VAL A 65 -4.20 -7.88 5.97
N PHE A 66 -3.11 -7.40 6.56
CA PHE A 66 -1.74 -7.58 6.13
C PHE A 66 -0.97 -8.24 7.27
N THR A 67 -0.02 -9.11 6.93
CA THR A 67 0.88 -9.74 7.89
C THR A 67 2.33 -9.35 7.61
N ASP A 68 3.11 -10.23 7.02
CA ASP A 68 4.54 -10.04 6.75
C ASP A 68 4.76 -9.15 5.52
N ASP A 69 3.97 -9.37 4.47
CA ASP A 69 4.05 -8.61 3.23
C ASP A 69 3.11 -7.40 3.32
N LEU A 70 3.61 -6.28 3.85
CA LEU A 70 2.84 -5.04 3.99
C LEU A 70 2.45 -4.39 2.65
N VAL A 71 2.85 -5.00 1.52
CA VAL A 71 2.53 -4.54 0.17
C VAL A 71 1.20 -5.10 -0.31
N GLU A 72 0.96 -6.39 -0.10
CA GLU A 72 -0.24 -7.09 -0.56
C GLU A 72 -1.05 -7.64 0.62
N PRO A 73 -2.38 -7.47 0.64
CA PRO A 73 -3.19 -7.97 1.73
C PRO A 73 -3.30 -9.50 1.67
N ASP A 74 -3.10 -10.16 2.81
CA ASP A 74 -3.40 -11.59 2.99
C ASP A 74 -4.90 -11.86 2.88
N MET A 75 -5.73 -10.92 3.35
CA MET A 75 -7.19 -11.03 3.29
C MET A 75 -7.82 -9.68 2.97
N VAL A 76 -8.81 -9.69 2.09
CA VAL A 76 -9.66 -8.52 1.78
C VAL A 76 -11.10 -8.90 2.05
N PHE A 77 -11.76 -8.12 2.91
CA PHE A 77 -13.17 -8.28 3.24
C PHE A 77 -14.02 -7.47 2.27
N ASP A 78 -15.21 -7.95 1.90
CA ASP A 78 -16.15 -7.20 1.06
C ASP A 78 -16.93 -6.15 1.86
N VAL A 79 -16.18 -5.30 2.56
CA VAL A 79 -16.70 -4.27 3.45
C VAL A 79 -16.03 -2.97 3.04
N TYR A 80 -16.82 -1.99 2.62
CA TYR A 80 -16.28 -0.71 2.19
C TYR A 80 -15.94 0.18 3.39
N VAL A 81 -14.68 0.63 3.50
CA VAL A 81 -14.25 1.49 4.62
C VAL A 81 -15.09 2.77 4.68
N LYS A 82 -15.51 3.31 3.54
CA LYS A 82 -16.38 4.51 3.50
C LYS A 82 -17.73 4.35 4.21
N THR A 83 -18.22 3.12 4.39
CA THR A 83 -19.49 2.85 5.09
C THR A 83 -19.32 2.70 6.60
N LEU A 84 -18.08 2.61 7.08
CA LEU A 84 -17.76 2.56 8.51
C LEU A 84 -17.90 3.95 9.15
N PRO A 85 -18.08 4.00 10.49
CA PRO A 85 -18.05 5.24 11.26
C PRO A 85 -16.77 6.05 11.02
N GLU A 86 -16.87 7.37 11.12
CA GLU A 86 -15.75 8.28 10.80
C GLU A 86 -14.49 7.97 11.60
N PHE A 87 -14.65 7.67 12.89
CA PHE A 87 -13.55 7.31 13.77
C PHE A 87 -12.78 6.09 13.24
N ASP A 88 -13.48 5.04 12.84
CA ASP A 88 -12.89 3.79 12.34
C ASP A 88 -12.17 4.00 11.01
N ARG A 89 -12.72 4.83 10.13
CA ARG A 89 -12.06 5.19 8.87
C ARG A 89 -10.70 5.85 9.11
N GLU A 90 -10.63 6.79 10.05
CA GLU A 90 -9.37 7.47 10.37
C GLU A 90 -8.34 6.51 10.99
N GLN A 91 -8.80 5.54 11.80
CA GLN A 91 -7.94 4.47 12.31
C GLN A 91 -7.40 3.59 11.18
N LEU A 92 -8.26 3.14 10.27
CA LEU A 92 -7.90 2.26 9.15
C LEU A 92 -7.04 2.95 8.08
N LYS A 93 -7.12 4.28 7.95
CA LYS A 93 -6.18 5.07 7.14
C LYS A 93 -4.76 5.03 7.68
N THR A 94 -4.63 5.14 9.01
CA THR A 94 -3.33 5.09 9.70
C THR A 94 -2.81 3.65 9.80
N GLY A 95 -3.72 2.69 9.86
CA GLY A 95 -3.44 1.28 10.04
C GLY A 95 -3.51 0.87 11.51
N VAL A 96 -4.16 -0.26 11.78
CA VAL A 96 -4.36 -0.79 13.14
C VAL A 96 -3.56 -2.08 13.30
N ARG A 97 -2.51 -2.02 14.11
CA ARG A 97 -1.66 -3.17 14.42
C ARG A 97 -2.26 -4.02 15.53
N VAL A 98 -2.24 -5.34 15.35
CA VAL A 98 -2.85 -6.30 16.26
C VAL A 98 -1.88 -7.45 16.55
N GLU A 99 -1.77 -7.80 17.83
CA GLU A 99 -0.81 -8.78 18.36
C GLU A 99 -1.27 -10.24 18.22
N THR A 100 -2.59 -10.49 18.30
CA THR A 100 -3.14 -11.84 18.33
C THR A 100 -4.29 -11.99 17.36
N TYR A 101 -4.46 -13.22 16.88
CA TYR A 101 -5.56 -13.57 16.00
C TYR A 101 -6.93 -13.35 16.66
N ASP A 102 -7.08 -13.68 17.95
CA ASP A 102 -8.34 -13.44 18.66
C ASP A 102 -8.69 -11.95 18.71
N LYS A 103 -7.72 -11.07 18.96
CA LYS A 103 -7.95 -9.62 18.92
C LYS A 103 -8.31 -9.15 17.52
N LEU A 104 -7.65 -9.69 16.49
CA LEU A 104 -7.92 -9.39 15.10
C LEU A 104 -9.38 -9.72 14.75
N VAL A 105 -9.83 -10.93 15.10
CA VAL A 105 -11.21 -11.37 14.85
C VAL A 105 -12.22 -10.46 15.55
N ASN A 106 -12.01 -10.18 16.84
CA ASN A 106 -12.91 -9.28 17.58
C ASN A 106 -12.98 -7.88 16.94
N LEU A 107 -11.85 -7.35 16.45
CA LEU A 107 -11.80 -6.05 15.79
C LEU A 107 -12.58 -6.06 14.47
N ILE A 108 -12.41 -7.13 13.68
CA ILE A 108 -13.15 -7.31 12.43
C ILE A 108 -14.64 -7.42 12.70
N GLU A 109 -15.05 -8.22 13.70
CA GLU A 109 -16.45 -8.35 14.11
C GLU A 109 -17.07 -6.99 14.47
N ASP A 110 -16.34 -6.15 15.20
CA ASP A 110 -16.79 -4.80 15.56
C ASP A 110 -17.00 -3.90 14.32
N TYR A 111 -16.12 -4.00 13.31
CA TYR A 111 -16.26 -3.25 12.05
C TYR A 111 -17.40 -3.74 11.14
N ILE A 112 -17.88 -4.97 11.32
CA ILE A 112 -18.89 -5.58 10.42
C ILE A 112 -20.24 -5.85 11.12
N SER A 113 -20.39 -5.45 12.38
CA SER A 113 -21.62 -5.65 13.16
C SER A 113 -22.78 -4.74 12.77
#